data_AF-A0A6A7Y6M6-F1
#
_entry.id   AF-A0A6A7Y6M6-F1
#
_cell.length_a   1.000
_cell.length_b   1.000
_cell.length_c   1.000
_cell.angle_alpha   90.00
_cell.angle_beta   90.00
_cell.angle_gamma   90.00
#
_symmetry.space_group_name_H-M   'P 1'
#
loop_
_entity.id
_entity.type
_entity.pdbx_description
1 polymer ?
#
loop_
_entity_poly.entity_id
_entity_poly.type
_entity_poly.pdbx_seq_one_letter_code
_entity_poly.pdbx_strand_id
1 'polypeptide(L)'
;MIRFGMPSAVSLVFDAIDVAHWLVEFYPYIRSYLDEPKSLQELRADADARRKGYDLHHIVEQSAARAAGFPESLIEGPENLVWVPRFRHWQVTGWFMEPSAAYGGLSPRKYLVGKDWAERRRVGIDAFRINGVLK
;
A
#
# COMPACT_ATOMS: atom_id res chain seq x y z
N MET A 1 23.37 32.82 25.13
CA MET A 1 22.12 32.69 25.91
C MET A 1 20.97 32.84 24.92
N ILE A 2 20.35 31.74 24.49
CA ILE A 2 19.26 31.77 23.49
C ILE A 2 17.95 31.96 24.27
N ARG A 3 17.27 33.09 24.09
CA ARG A 3 15.92 33.33 24.62
C ARG A 3 14.93 32.64 23.69
N PHE A 4 14.29 31.56 24.15
CA PHE A 4 13.03 31.10 23.57
C PHE A 4 11.94 32.08 24.01
N GLY A 5 11.47 32.92 23.09
CA GLY A 5 10.28 33.75 23.33
C GLY A 5 9.06 32.84 23.44
N MET A 6 8.19 33.08 24.42
CA MET A 6 6.93 32.35 24.48
C MET A 6 6.09 32.67 23.23
N PRO A 7 5.47 31.66 22.59
CA PRO A 7 4.60 31.90 21.45
C PRO A 7 3.46 32.83 21.85
N SER A 8 3.13 33.78 20.96
CA SER A 8 1.98 34.65 21.18
C SER A 8 0.68 33.83 21.18
N ALA A 9 -0.38 34.35 21.81
CA ALA A 9 -1.70 33.73 21.75
C ALA A 9 -2.19 33.49 20.31
N VAL A 10 -1.79 34.37 19.39
CA VAL A 10 -2.08 34.24 17.95
C VAL A 10 -1.32 33.07 17.32
N SER A 11 -0.03 32.90 17.64
CA SER A 11 0.78 31.75 17.17
C SER A 11 0.17 30.43 17.65
N LEU A 12 -0.20 30.34 18.93
CA LEU A 12 -0.81 29.13 19.50
C LEU A 12 -2.12 28.75 18.80
N VAL A 13 -2.91 29.73 18.36
CA VAL A 13 -4.16 29.48 17.62
C VAL A 13 -3.86 28.97 16.21
N PHE A 14 -2.92 29.56 15.49
CA PHE A 14 -2.51 29.07 14.17
C PHE A 14 -1.93 27.66 14.25
N ASP A 15 -1.04 27.40 15.22
CA ASP A 15 -0.48 26.07 15.46
C ASP A 15 -1.58 25.03 15.74
N ALA A 16 -2.62 25.39 16.52
CA ALA A 16 -3.75 24.51 16.79
C ALA A 16 -4.61 24.24 15.55
N ILE A 17 -4.82 25.24 14.70
CA ILE A 17 -5.54 25.08 13.42
C ILE A 17 -4.75 24.17 12.48
N ASP A 18 -3.44 24.37 12.38
CA ASP A 18 -2.56 23.56 11.52
C ASP A 18 -2.55 22.08 11.96
N VAL A 19 -2.46 21.82 13.27
CA VAL A 19 -2.57 20.46 13.82
C VAL A 19 -3.94 19.84 13.53
N ALA A 20 -5.03 20.60 13.71
CA ALA A 20 -6.38 20.10 13.42
C ALA A 20 -6.55 19.78 11.92
N HIS A 21 -6.04 20.64 11.04
CA HIS A 21 -6.08 20.43 9.60
C HIS A 21 -5.27 19.19 9.19
N TRP A 22 -4.05 19.05 9.71
CA TRP A 22 -3.22 17.87 9.50
C TRP A 22 -3.93 16.59 9.98
N LEU A 23 -4.54 16.61 11.17
CA LEU A 23 -5.29 15.47 11.69
C LEU A 23 -6.46 15.11 10.76
N VAL A 24 -7.28 16.06 10.32
CA VAL A 24 -8.41 15.80 9.40
C VAL A 24 -7.92 15.22 8.07
N GLU A 25 -6.78 15.68 7.58
CA GLU A 25 -6.17 15.20 6.35
C GLU A 25 -5.63 13.76 6.49
N PHE A 26 -4.82 13.51 7.52
CA PHE A 26 -4.07 12.26 7.70
C PHE A 26 -4.83 11.16 8.43
N TYR A 27 -5.82 11.50 9.26
CA TYR A 27 -6.57 10.55 10.08
C TYR A 27 -7.12 9.35 9.31
N PRO A 28 -7.71 9.49 8.10
CA PRO A 28 -8.19 8.33 7.34
C PRO A 28 -7.10 7.33 6.98
N TYR A 29 -5.86 7.80 6.72
CA TYR A 29 -4.72 6.95 6.37
C TYR A 29 -4.11 6.27 7.59
N ILE A 30 -4.05 6.97 8.73
CA ILE A 30 -3.63 6.39 10.01
C ILE A 30 -4.65 5.33 10.44
N ARG A 31 -5.93 5.67 10.39
CA ARG A 31 -7.01 4.78 10.81
C ARG A 31 -7.05 3.51 9.96
N SER A 32 -6.89 3.62 8.64
CA SER A 32 -6.86 2.45 7.75
C SER A 32 -5.62 1.60 7.92
N TYR A 33 -4.46 2.18 8.25
CA TYR A 33 -3.23 1.43 8.52
C TYR A 33 -3.34 0.51 9.74
N LEU A 34 -4.17 0.89 10.71
CA LEU A 34 -4.47 0.14 11.93
C LEU A 34 -5.60 -0.89 11.76
N ASP A 35 -6.19 -1.01 10.57
CA ASP A 35 -7.17 -2.07 10.33
C ASP A 35 -6.49 -3.44 10.35
N GLU A 36 -7.16 -4.42 10.97
CA GLU A 36 -6.68 -5.81 11.03
C GLU A 36 -6.57 -6.43 9.62
N PRO A 37 -5.66 -7.41 9.43
CA PRO A 37 -5.54 -8.13 8.17
C PRO A 37 -6.87 -8.78 7.75
N LYS A 38 -7.20 -8.68 6.46
CA LYS A 38 -8.47 -9.15 5.89
C LYS A 38 -8.28 -10.43 5.08
N SER A 39 -9.35 -11.16 4.79
CA SER A 39 -9.33 -12.20 3.75
C SER A 39 -9.21 -11.57 2.37
N LEU A 40 -8.80 -12.39 1.39
CA LEU A 40 -8.74 -11.95 0.00
C LEU A 40 -10.14 -11.55 -0.52
N GLN A 41 -11.18 -12.25 -0.07
CA GLN A 41 -12.56 -11.91 -0.42
C GLN A 41 -12.96 -10.54 0.15
N GLU A 42 -12.62 -10.25 1.40
CA GLU A 42 -12.88 -8.95 2.04
C GLU A 42 -12.07 -7.80 1.42
N LEU A 43 -10.87 -8.07 0.90
CA LEU A 43 -10.05 -7.07 0.19
C LEU A 43 -10.55 -6.79 -1.23
N ARG A 44 -11.23 -7.76 -1.85
CA ARG A 44 -11.87 -7.63 -3.17
C ARG A 44 -13.28 -7.07 -3.07
N ALA A 45 -13.96 -7.34 -1.95
CA ALA A 45 -15.25 -6.77 -1.67
C ALA A 45 -15.12 -5.25 -1.56
N ASP A 46 -16.12 -4.56 -2.11
CA ASP A 46 -16.25 -3.10 -2.10
C ASP A 46 -15.40 -2.35 -3.15
N ALA A 47 -15.46 -2.78 -4.42
CA ALA A 47 -14.89 -2.06 -5.58
C ALA A 47 -15.41 -0.62 -5.75
N ASP A 48 -16.63 -0.33 -5.27
CA ASP A 48 -17.30 0.95 -5.45
C ASP A 48 -17.01 1.99 -4.36
N ALA A 49 -16.46 1.58 -3.22
CA ALA A 49 -16.15 2.49 -2.14
C ALA A 49 -14.75 3.10 -2.36
N ARG A 50 -14.68 4.22 -3.09
CA ARG A 50 -13.54 5.17 -3.06
C ARG A 50 -13.31 5.68 -1.63
N ARG A 51 -12.82 4.81 -0.75
CA ARG A 51 -12.70 5.07 0.68
C ARG A 51 -11.39 5.80 0.94
N LYS A 52 -11.50 7.03 1.46
CA LYS A 52 -10.33 7.80 1.89
C LYS A 52 -9.48 6.95 2.84
N GLY A 53 -8.17 6.88 2.60
CA GLY A 53 -7.25 6.01 3.34
C GLY A 53 -6.88 4.70 2.63
N TYR A 54 -7.55 4.35 1.53
CA TYR A 54 -7.31 3.14 0.76
C TYR A 54 -6.97 3.46 -0.70
N ASP A 55 -6.17 2.59 -1.31
CA ASP A 55 -5.84 2.63 -2.73
C ASP A 55 -6.16 1.27 -3.37
N LEU A 56 -6.54 1.31 -4.65
CA LEU A 56 -6.69 0.12 -5.46
C LEU A 56 -5.29 -0.39 -5.82
N HIS A 57 -5.02 -1.67 -5.53
CA HIS A 57 -3.74 -2.31 -5.74
C HIS A 57 -3.89 -3.53 -6.64
N HIS A 58 -2.92 -3.72 -7.54
CA HIS A 58 -2.83 -4.92 -8.36
C HIS A 58 -2.04 -6.01 -7.65
N ILE A 59 -2.60 -7.20 -7.39
CA ILE A 59 -1.88 -8.30 -6.73
C ILE A 59 -0.60 -8.64 -7.49
N VAL A 60 -0.72 -8.75 -8.81
CA VAL A 60 0.39 -8.78 -9.77
C VAL A 60 0.61 -7.38 -10.31
N GLU A 61 1.81 -6.83 -10.11
CA GLU A 61 2.12 -5.44 -10.49
C GLU A 61 1.87 -5.15 -11.98
N GLN A 62 1.08 -4.12 -12.23
CA GLN A 62 0.51 -3.76 -13.52
C GLN A 62 1.58 -3.55 -14.61
N SER A 63 2.61 -2.76 -14.33
CA SER A 63 3.65 -2.40 -15.30
C SER A 63 4.51 -3.63 -15.65
N ALA A 64 4.94 -4.40 -14.64
CA ALA A 64 5.69 -5.62 -14.85
C ALA A 64 4.88 -6.71 -15.58
N ALA A 65 3.56 -6.79 -15.36
CA ALA A 65 2.69 -7.70 -16.09
C ALA A 65 2.55 -7.30 -17.56
N ARG A 66 2.30 -6.02 -17.84
CA ARG A 66 2.24 -5.50 -19.22
C ARG A 66 3.55 -5.70 -19.96
N ALA A 67 4.68 -5.38 -19.31
CA ALA A 67 6.00 -5.59 -19.88
C ALA A 67 6.31 -7.07 -20.18
N ALA A 68 5.70 -8.01 -19.43
CA ALA A 68 5.82 -9.44 -19.66
C ALA A 68 4.80 -9.98 -20.69
N GLY A 69 3.94 -9.12 -21.26
CA GLY A 69 2.99 -9.51 -22.31
C GLY A 69 1.75 -10.25 -21.81
N PHE A 70 1.40 -10.16 -20.52
CA PHE A 70 0.14 -10.73 -20.04
C PHE A 70 -1.07 -9.96 -20.59
N PRO A 71 -2.20 -10.64 -20.85
CA PRO A 71 -3.38 -10.00 -21.40
C PRO A 71 -4.01 -9.01 -20.40
N GLU A 72 -4.53 -7.91 -20.92
CA GLU A 72 -5.16 -6.85 -20.11
C GLU A 72 -6.33 -7.38 -19.26
N SER A 73 -7.05 -8.40 -19.74
CA SER A 73 -8.13 -9.06 -19.00
C SER A 73 -7.67 -9.74 -17.71
N LEU A 74 -6.40 -10.16 -17.62
CA LEU A 74 -5.80 -10.65 -16.37
C LEU A 74 -5.29 -9.49 -15.51
N ILE A 75 -4.70 -8.47 -16.15
CA ILE A 75 -4.07 -7.34 -15.46
C ILE A 75 -5.12 -6.49 -14.76
N GLU A 76 -6.13 -6.02 -15.49
CA GLU A 76 -7.22 -5.18 -14.98
C GLU A 76 -8.42 -6.00 -14.47
N GLY A 77 -8.32 -7.34 -14.54
CA GLY A 77 -9.38 -8.22 -14.08
C GLY A 77 -9.64 -8.06 -12.58
N PRO A 78 -10.90 -8.18 -12.12
CA PRO A 78 -11.26 -8.03 -10.71
C PRO A 78 -10.52 -9.02 -9.79
N GLU A 79 -10.08 -10.15 -10.34
CA GLU A 79 -9.27 -11.14 -9.62
C GLU A 79 -7.86 -10.64 -9.27
N ASN A 80 -7.36 -9.61 -9.96
CA ASN A 80 -6.06 -9.01 -9.71
C ASN A 80 -6.16 -7.69 -8.92
N LEU A 81 -7.36 -7.22 -8.57
CA LEU A 81 -7.57 -5.94 -7.92
C LEU A 81 -8.03 -6.11 -6.46
N VAL A 82 -7.43 -5.35 -5.56
CA VAL A 82 -7.77 -5.33 -4.12
C VAL A 82 -7.63 -3.92 -3.54
N TRP A 83 -8.46 -3.58 -2.55
CA TRP A 83 -8.31 -2.33 -1.80
C TRP A 83 -7.38 -2.52 -0.61
N VAL A 84 -6.30 -1.74 -0.59
CA VAL A 84 -5.26 -1.82 0.43
C VAL A 84 -5.12 -0.46 1.13
N PRO A 85 -4.94 -0.41 2.47
CA PRO A 85 -4.62 0.85 3.13
C PRO A 85 -3.41 1.51 2.46
N ARG A 86 -3.46 2.81 2.17
CA ARG A 86 -2.41 3.50 1.41
C ARG A 86 -1.01 3.29 1.97
N PHE A 87 -0.86 3.38 3.29
CA PHE A 87 0.45 3.16 3.92
C PHE A 87 0.93 1.71 3.82
N ARG A 88 0.01 0.73 3.82
CA ARG A 88 0.34 -0.67 3.54
C ARG A 88 0.69 -0.90 2.07
N HIS A 89 0.01 -0.22 1.14
CA HIS A 89 0.35 -0.25 -0.28
C HIS A 89 1.81 0.20 -0.49
N TRP A 90 2.24 1.29 0.15
CA TRP A 90 3.63 1.73 0.07
C TRP A 90 4.62 0.71 0.63
N GLN A 91 4.28 0.04 1.74
CA GLN A 91 5.11 -1.03 2.31
C GLN A 91 5.22 -2.24 1.36
N VAL A 92 4.11 -2.67 0.75
CA VAL A 92 4.12 -3.74 -0.25
C VAL A 92 5.00 -3.37 -1.44
N THR A 93 4.83 -2.17 -1.99
CA THR A 93 5.66 -1.66 -3.09
C THR A 93 7.14 -1.62 -2.72
N GLY A 94 7.46 -1.16 -1.51
CA GLY A 94 8.83 -1.15 -0.98
C GLY A 94 9.42 -2.55 -0.83
N TRP A 95 8.63 -3.50 -0.32
CA TRP A 95 9.05 -4.89 -0.17
C TRP A 95 9.44 -5.55 -1.50
N PHE A 96 8.74 -5.23 -2.59
CA PHE A 96 9.11 -5.73 -3.93
C PHE A 96 10.46 -5.22 -4.44
N MET A 97 10.98 -4.13 -3.86
CA MET A 97 12.25 -3.51 -4.23
C MET A 97 13.44 -4.03 -3.42
N GLU A 98 13.17 -4.61 -2.24
CA GLU A 98 14.21 -5.04 -1.30
C GLU A 98 14.76 -6.44 -1.64
N PRO A 99 16.09 -6.63 -1.74
CA PRO A 99 16.71 -7.94 -1.85
C PRO A 99 16.34 -8.90 -0.70
N SER A 100 16.16 -10.18 -1.01
CA SER A 100 15.85 -11.19 0.01
C SER A 100 16.54 -12.53 -0.25
N ALA A 101 16.98 -13.18 0.82
CA ALA A 101 17.56 -14.52 0.77
C ALA A 101 16.56 -15.56 0.20
N ALA A 102 15.26 -15.37 0.43
CA ALA A 102 14.20 -16.24 -0.11
C ALA A 102 14.16 -16.24 -1.65
N TYR A 103 14.74 -15.22 -2.28
CA TYR A 103 14.84 -15.08 -3.73
C TYR A 103 16.29 -15.08 -4.22
N GLY A 104 17.18 -15.76 -3.48
CA GLY A 104 18.59 -15.90 -3.86
C GLY A 104 19.37 -14.58 -3.86
N GLY A 105 18.98 -13.64 -3.00
CA GLY A 105 19.59 -12.30 -2.94
C GLY A 105 19.04 -11.31 -3.97
N LEU A 106 18.06 -11.71 -4.79
CA LEU A 106 17.33 -10.80 -5.65
C LEU A 106 16.18 -10.14 -4.89
N SER A 107 15.73 -8.98 -5.39
CA SER A 107 14.44 -8.46 -4.97
C SER A 107 13.30 -9.29 -5.59
N PRO A 108 12.13 -9.39 -4.95
CA PRO A 108 10.99 -10.11 -5.51
C PRO A 108 10.67 -9.67 -6.95
N ARG A 109 10.76 -8.36 -7.24
CA ARG A 109 10.54 -7.83 -8.60
C ARG A 109 11.54 -8.39 -9.61
N LYS A 110 12.82 -8.51 -9.26
CA LYS A 110 13.86 -9.08 -10.13
C LYS A 110 13.68 -10.59 -10.30
N TYR A 111 13.34 -11.29 -9.21
CA TYR A 111 13.08 -12.73 -9.23
C TYR A 111 11.91 -13.11 -10.17
N LEU A 112 10.90 -12.26 -10.26
CA LEU A 112 9.71 -12.51 -11.07
C LEU A 112 9.92 -12.32 -12.59
N VAL A 113 11.08 -11.85 -13.04
CA VAL A 113 11.39 -11.75 -14.48
C VAL A 113 11.33 -13.13 -15.12
N GLY A 114 10.56 -13.25 -16.21
CA GLY A 114 10.33 -14.53 -16.91
C GLY A 114 9.43 -15.53 -16.18
N LYS A 115 8.87 -15.19 -15.01
CA LYS A 115 7.91 -16.03 -14.30
C LYS A 115 6.50 -15.87 -14.85
N ASP A 116 5.74 -16.97 -14.75
CA ASP A 116 4.34 -17.02 -15.16
C ASP A 116 3.40 -16.23 -14.22
N TRP A 117 2.13 -16.16 -14.59
CA TRP A 117 1.10 -15.44 -13.83
C TRP A 117 0.88 -16.04 -12.43
N ALA A 118 0.89 -17.37 -12.32
CA ALA A 118 0.61 -18.05 -11.06
C ALA A 118 1.67 -17.73 -10.01
N GLU A 119 2.93 -17.74 -10.41
CA GLU A 119 4.06 -17.43 -9.54
C GLU A 119 4.07 -15.96 -9.13
N ARG A 120 3.80 -15.04 -10.07
CA ARG A 120 3.63 -13.61 -9.76
C ARG A 120 2.51 -13.39 -8.76
N ARG A 121 1.37 -14.06 -8.95
CA ARG A 121 0.21 -13.95 -8.07
C ARG A 121 0.53 -14.53 -6.69
N ARG A 122 1.22 -15.67 -6.61
CA ARG A 122 1.68 -16.25 -5.34
C ARG A 122 2.56 -15.26 -4.56
N VAL A 123 3.58 -14.70 -5.21
CA VAL A 123 4.47 -13.70 -4.57
C VAL A 123 3.71 -12.44 -4.16
N GLY A 124 2.76 -11.96 -4.96
CA GLY A 124 1.89 -10.83 -4.58
C GLY A 124 1.03 -11.11 -3.35
N ILE A 125 0.46 -12.31 -3.25
CA ILE A 125 -0.30 -12.74 -2.06
C ILE A 125 0.61 -12.84 -0.83
N ASP A 126 1.82 -13.37 -0.99
CA ASP A 126 2.79 -13.46 0.11
C ASP A 126 3.21 -12.06 0.58
N ALA A 127 3.41 -11.11 -0.35
CA ALA A 127 3.71 -9.72 -0.02
C ALA A 127 2.60 -9.10 0.85
N PHE A 128 1.33 -9.36 0.56
CA PHE A 128 0.22 -8.88 1.39
C PHE A 128 0.19 -9.51 2.79
N ARG A 129 0.52 -10.80 2.92
CA ARG A 129 0.61 -11.45 4.24
C ARG A 129 1.74 -10.88 5.08
N ILE A 130 2.93 -10.76 4.48
CA ILE A 130 4.12 -10.22 5.14
C ILE A 130 3.88 -8.79 5.65
N ASN A 131 3.13 -8.00 4.90
CA ASN A 131 2.82 -6.61 5.25
C ASN A 131 1.52 -6.45 6.06
N GLY A 132 0.92 -7.54 6.56
CA GLY A 132 -0.28 -7.48 7.42
C GLY A 132 -1.54 -6.96 6.72
N VAL A 133 -1.62 -7.08 5.40
CA VAL A 133 -2.81 -6.75 4.62
C VAL A 133 -3.77 -7.94 4.55
N LEU A 134 -3.20 -9.15 4.41
CA LEU A 134 -3.92 -10.40 4.22
C LEU A 134 -3.70 -11.34 5.40
N LYS A 135 -4.79 -11.95 5.90
CA LYS A 135 -4.75 -13.02 6.91
C LYS A 135 -4.38 -14.39 6.34
#